data_AF-A0A3C0PF73-F1
#
_entry.id   AF-A0A3C0PF73-F1
#
_cell.length_a   1.000
_cell.length_b   1.000
_cell.length_c   1.000
_cell.angle_alpha   90.00
_cell.angle_beta   90.00
_cell.angle_gamma   90.00
#
_symmetry.space_group_name_H-M   'P 1'
#
loop_
_entity.id
_entity.type
_entity.pdbx_description
1 polymer ?
#
loop_
_entity_poly.entity_id
_entity_poly.type
_entity_poly.pdbx_seq_one_letter_code
_entity_poly.pdbx_strand_id
1 'polypeptide(L)'
;MAMDTDNFFNDYLNDALSISALCSDLGLSQDDAKLFTYIHVKSLNSPDGITCFDKSKSEEINALEIMLGMKKFSPAMEDASISDDCEKTIRNFGNELSDCIKNLDFIASEGCGVESYFKAELMRRLRFHQDPDYRKEKLHLYVTEIFPRVKEYTKNKVIEVFERDRNEDREDRIVLNFRDSLN
;
A
#
# COMPACT_ATOMS: atom_id res chain seq x y z
N MET A 1 -1.72 -25.19 7.98
CA MET A 1 -0.27 -25.03 8.26
C MET A 1 -0.12 -23.72 9.00
N ALA A 2 0.46 -23.72 10.20
CA ALA A 2 0.81 -22.47 10.87
C ALA A 2 1.91 -21.81 10.05
N MET A 3 1.61 -20.66 9.47
CA MET A 3 2.57 -19.86 8.71
C MET A 3 3.53 -19.25 9.73
N ASP A 4 4.82 -19.53 9.59
CA ASP A 4 5.84 -18.96 10.46
C ASP A 4 5.88 -17.44 10.21
N THR A 5 5.27 -16.68 11.12
CA THR A 5 5.00 -15.25 10.96
C THR A 5 6.28 -14.47 10.70
N ASP A 6 7.40 -14.89 11.30
CA ASP A 6 8.68 -14.20 11.16
C ASP A 6 9.25 -14.32 9.74
N ASN A 7 9.05 -15.47 9.07
CA ASN A 7 9.47 -15.64 7.68
C ASN A 7 8.59 -14.81 6.73
N PHE A 8 7.28 -14.75 6.97
CA PHE A 8 6.38 -13.94 6.15
C PHE A 8 6.71 -12.45 6.20
N PHE A 9 6.98 -11.91 7.40
CA PHE A 9 7.34 -10.49 7.55
C PHE A 9 8.66 -10.16 6.85
N ASN A 10 9.65 -11.06 6.92
CA ASN A 10 10.92 -10.87 6.24
C ASN A 10 10.77 -10.90 4.72
N ASP A 11 9.99 -11.86 4.19
CA ASP A 11 9.72 -11.95 2.75
C ASP A 11 8.96 -10.72 2.25
N TYR A 12 7.91 -10.31 2.97
CA TYR A 12 7.16 -9.08 2.68
C TYR A 12 8.08 -7.85 2.63
N LEU A 13 8.94 -7.68 3.63
CA LEU A 13 9.82 -6.52 3.70
C LEU A 13 10.85 -6.53 2.56
N ASN A 14 11.42 -7.69 2.25
CA ASN A 14 12.37 -7.82 1.15
C ASN A 14 11.72 -7.51 -0.21
N ASP A 15 10.51 -8.01 -0.44
CA ASP A 15 9.76 -7.73 -1.67
C ASP A 15 9.40 -6.23 -1.76
N ALA A 16 8.94 -5.64 -0.66
CA ALA A 16 8.58 -4.21 -0.61
C ALA A 16 9.79 -3.31 -0.93
N LEU A 17 10.97 -3.62 -0.36
CA LEU A 17 12.20 -2.87 -0.64
C LEU A 17 12.66 -3.05 -2.09
N SER A 18 12.56 -4.26 -2.61
CA SER A 18 12.92 -4.59 -3.99
C SER A 18 12.02 -3.87 -5.00
N ILE A 19 10.71 -3.87 -4.74
CA ILE A 19 9.72 -3.15 -5.57
C ILE A 19 9.93 -1.64 -5.48
N SER A 20 10.22 -1.09 -4.30
CA SER A 20 10.48 0.34 -4.13
C SER A 20 11.73 0.79 -4.90
N ALA A 21 12.84 0.04 -4.81
CA ALA A 21 14.04 0.31 -5.58
C ALA A 21 13.81 0.18 -7.09
N LEU A 22 13.07 -0.84 -7.54
CA LEU A 22 12.70 -0.98 -8.95
C LEU A 22 11.83 0.18 -9.45
N CYS A 23 10.88 0.63 -8.64
CA CYS A 23 10.04 1.78 -8.99
C CYS A 23 10.88 3.06 -9.11
N SER A 24 11.85 3.28 -8.22
CA SER A 24 12.78 4.40 -8.31
C SER A 24 13.57 4.38 -9.64
N ASP A 25 14.17 3.24 -10.00
CA ASP A 25 14.88 3.09 -11.28
C ASP A 25 14.00 3.32 -12.51
N LEU A 26 12.69 3.07 -12.39
CA LEU A 26 11.70 3.29 -13.44
C LEU A 26 11.12 4.73 -13.44
N GLY A 27 11.53 5.59 -12.50
CA GLY A 27 10.96 6.93 -12.33
C GLY A 27 9.51 6.93 -11.86
N LEU A 28 9.07 5.84 -11.19
CA LEU A 28 7.73 5.69 -10.65
C LEU A 28 7.66 6.22 -9.23
N SER A 29 6.48 6.67 -8.83
CA SER A 29 6.29 7.27 -7.50
C SER A 29 6.40 6.22 -6.39
N GLN A 30 6.76 6.66 -5.18
CA GLN A 30 6.71 5.81 -3.98
C GLN A 30 5.31 5.23 -3.73
N ASP A 31 4.29 5.91 -4.22
CA ASP A 31 2.93 5.43 -4.07
C ASP A 31 2.55 4.35 -5.08
N ASP A 32 3.14 4.38 -6.28
CA ASP A 32 3.09 3.25 -7.21
C ASP A 32 3.80 2.05 -6.58
N ALA A 33 4.95 2.24 -5.94
CA ALA A 33 5.66 1.17 -5.24
C ALA A 33 4.80 0.49 -4.17
N LYS A 34 4.09 1.27 -3.33
CA LYS A 34 3.15 0.74 -2.34
C LYS A 34 2.02 -0.06 -3.00
N LEU A 35 1.44 0.47 -4.08
CA LEU A 35 0.37 -0.23 -4.80
C LEU A 35 0.87 -1.54 -5.42
N PHE A 36 2.06 -1.55 -6.02
CA PHE A 36 2.66 -2.76 -6.58
C PHE A 36 3.06 -3.77 -5.52
N THR A 37 3.48 -3.31 -4.34
CA THR A 37 3.72 -4.18 -3.18
C THR A 37 2.42 -4.87 -2.75
N TYR A 38 1.31 -4.12 -2.67
CA TYR A 38 -0.01 -4.69 -2.42
C TYR A 38 -0.42 -5.71 -3.49
N ILE A 39 -0.27 -5.38 -4.78
CA ILE A 39 -0.57 -6.29 -5.89
C ILE A 39 0.29 -7.55 -5.79
N HIS A 40 1.59 -7.41 -5.50
CA HIS A 40 2.54 -8.51 -5.42
C HIS A 40 2.17 -9.50 -4.33
N VAL A 41 2.06 -9.01 -3.09
CA VAL A 41 1.77 -9.84 -1.92
C VAL A 41 0.43 -10.53 -2.09
N LYS A 42 -0.59 -9.82 -2.56
CA LYS A 42 -1.91 -10.41 -2.75
C LYS A 42 -1.95 -11.44 -3.88
N SER A 43 -1.22 -11.21 -4.96
CA SER A 43 -1.10 -12.19 -6.05
C SER A 43 -0.41 -13.46 -5.60
N LEU A 44 0.67 -13.35 -4.80
CA LEU A 44 1.39 -14.52 -4.27
C LEU A 44 0.55 -15.34 -3.27
N ASN A 45 -0.29 -14.67 -2.49
CA ASN A 45 -1.13 -15.33 -1.48
C ASN A 45 -2.50 -15.78 -2.01
N SER A 46 -2.84 -15.44 -3.26
CA SER A 46 -4.09 -15.86 -3.88
C SER A 46 -3.90 -17.15 -4.69
N PRO A 47 -4.81 -18.14 -4.59
CA PRO A 47 -4.78 -19.31 -5.46
C PRO A 47 -4.95 -18.95 -6.95
N ASP A 48 -5.54 -17.79 -7.25
CA ASP A 48 -5.77 -17.30 -8.60
C ASP A 48 -4.60 -16.45 -9.14
N GLY A 49 -3.55 -16.26 -8.35
CA GLY A 49 -2.42 -15.41 -8.72
C GLY A 49 -2.86 -13.97 -9.01
N ILE A 50 -2.34 -13.38 -10.09
CA ILE A 50 -2.67 -12.02 -10.52
C ILE A 50 -4.13 -11.87 -10.96
N THR A 51 -4.79 -12.96 -11.40
CA THR A 51 -6.19 -12.94 -11.85
C THR A 51 -7.18 -12.72 -10.71
N CYS A 52 -6.70 -12.73 -9.45
CA CYS A 52 -7.51 -12.37 -8.30
C CYS A 52 -8.07 -10.93 -8.33
N PHE A 53 -7.59 -10.09 -9.26
CA PHE A 53 -8.03 -8.72 -9.50
C PHE A 53 -8.97 -8.55 -10.71
N ASP A 54 -9.25 -9.63 -11.45
CA ASP A 54 -10.09 -9.58 -12.67
C ASP A 54 -11.53 -9.15 -12.38
N LYS A 55 -11.98 -9.32 -11.13
CA LYS A 55 -13.29 -8.87 -10.66
C LYS A 55 -13.11 -7.89 -9.50
N SER A 56 -13.94 -6.86 -9.50
CA SER A 56 -14.07 -5.98 -8.35
C SER A 56 -14.61 -6.78 -7.18
N LYS A 57 -13.89 -6.81 -6.05
CA LYS A 57 -14.33 -7.50 -4.84
C LYS A 57 -15.08 -6.50 -3.96
N SER A 58 -16.41 -6.61 -3.96
CA SER A 58 -17.31 -5.74 -3.18
C SER A 58 -16.95 -5.70 -1.69
N GLU A 59 -16.50 -6.82 -1.14
CA GLU A 59 -16.03 -6.93 0.25
C GLU A 59 -14.80 -6.06 0.54
N GLU A 60 -13.84 -6.02 -0.38
CA GLU A 60 -12.61 -5.24 -0.21
C GLU A 60 -12.85 -3.75 -0.40
N ILE A 61 -13.71 -3.38 -1.34
CA ILE A 61 -14.18 -1.99 -1.47
C ILE A 61 -14.84 -1.55 -0.17
N ASN A 62 -15.75 -2.37 0.36
CA ASN A 62 -16.46 -2.06 1.61
C ASN A 62 -15.48 -1.93 2.79
N ALA A 63 -14.50 -2.83 2.91
CA ALA A 63 -13.48 -2.76 3.95
C ALA A 63 -12.64 -1.47 3.84
N LEU A 64 -12.22 -1.10 2.63
CA LEU A 64 -11.47 0.14 2.39
C LEU A 64 -12.30 1.38 2.70
N GLU A 65 -13.56 1.43 2.30
CA GLU A 65 -14.49 2.53 2.62
C GLU A 65 -14.69 2.70 4.13
N ILE A 66 -14.70 1.60 4.89
CA ILE A 66 -14.80 1.61 6.35
C ILE A 66 -13.49 2.11 6.97
N MET A 67 -12.34 1.59 6.54
CA MET A 67 -11.02 2.03 7.02
C MET A 67 -10.76 3.51 6.74
N LEU A 68 -11.29 4.03 5.63
CA LEU A 68 -11.23 5.45 5.26
C LEU A 68 -12.26 6.32 6.00
N GLY A 69 -13.16 5.72 6.79
CA GLY A 69 -14.25 6.41 7.46
C GLY A 69 -15.34 6.95 6.52
N MET A 70 -15.34 6.54 5.25
CA MET A 70 -16.35 6.91 4.25
C MET A 70 -17.69 6.21 4.49
N LYS A 71 -17.62 5.01 5.08
CA LYS A 71 -18.78 4.20 5.43
C LYS A 71 -18.65 3.72 6.87
N LYS A 72 -19.76 3.70 7.61
CA LYS A 72 -19.78 3.04 8.91
C LYS A 72 -19.80 1.53 8.70
N PHE A 73 -19.06 0.80 9.53
CA PHE A 73 -19.20 -0.65 9.55
C PHE A 73 -20.65 -1.00 9.88
N SER A 74 -21.33 -1.61 8.93
CA SER A 74 -22.64 -2.21 9.12
C SER A 74 -22.47 -3.66 8.67
N PRO A 75 -22.57 -4.63 9.58
CA PRO A 75 -22.63 -6.02 9.16
C PRO A 75 -23.95 -6.18 8.40
N ALA A 76 -23.87 -6.23 7.07
CA ALA A 76 -24.95 -6.76 6.27
C ALA A 76 -24.84 -8.28 6.42
N MET A 77 -25.55 -8.84 7.40
CA MET A 77 -25.54 -10.28 7.65
C MET A 77 -26.95 -10.79 7.33
N GLU A 78 -27.08 -11.46 6.19
CA GLU A 78 -28.31 -12.18 5.79
C GLU A 78 -28.55 -13.44 6.63
N ASP A 79 -27.59 -13.83 7.49
CA ASP A 79 -27.71 -14.98 8.39
C ASP A 79 -28.15 -14.57 9.80
N ALA A 80 -29.36 -14.99 10.16
CA ALA A 80 -30.02 -14.75 11.43
C ALA A 80 -29.42 -15.49 12.65
N SER A 81 -28.13 -15.86 12.61
CA SER A 81 -27.49 -16.74 13.62
C SER A 81 -26.43 -16.06 14.49
N ILE A 82 -26.15 -14.78 14.31
CA ILE A 82 -25.19 -14.04 15.14
C ILE A 82 -25.96 -13.27 16.22
N SER A 83 -25.54 -13.37 17.49
CA SER A 83 -26.18 -12.60 18.57
C SER A 83 -25.89 -11.11 18.43
N ASP A 84 -26.83 -10.27 18.89
CA ASP A 84 -26.70 -8.80 18.90
C ASP A 84 -25.38 -8.32 19.55
N ASP A 85 -24.90 -9.02 20.59
CA ASP A 85 -23.64 -8.73 21.26
C ASP A 85 -22.41 -8.98 20.37
N CYS A 86 -22.46 -10.02 19.53
CA CYS A 86 -21.40 -10.31 18.59
C CYS A 86 -21.40 -9.27 17.45
N GLU A 87 -22.59 -8.90 16.95
CA GLU A 87 -22.73 -7.84 15.96
C GLU A 87 -22.15 -6.50 16.45
N LYS A 88 -22.49 -6.13 17.70
CA LYS A 88 -21.98 -4.93 18.35
C LYS A 88 -20.46 -4.97 18.53
N THR A 89 -19.91 -6.11 18.92
CA THR A 89 -18.46 -6.30 19.07
C THR A 89 -17.72 -6.08 17.76
N ILE A 90 -18.19 -6.70 16.66
CA ILE A 90 -17.57 -6.57 15.34
C ILE A 90 -17.64 -5.11 14.86
N ARG A 91 -18.78 -4.45 15.08
CA ARG A 91 -18.97 -3.04 14.73
C ARG A 91 -18.02 -2.12 15.50
N ASN A 92 -17.86 -2.34 16.80
CA ASN A 92 -16.94 -1.56 17.62
C ASN A 92 -15.50 -1.74 17.14
N PHE A 93 -15.08 -2.98 16.87
CA PHE A 93 -13.74 -3.27 16.35
C PHE A 93 -13.48 -2.57 15.00
N GLY A 94 -14.44 -2.58 14.07
CA GLY A 94 -14.31 -1.86 12.81
C GLY A 94 -14.13 -0.34 12.97
N ASN A 95 -14.85 0.26 13.93
CA ASN A 95 -14.71 1.68 14.23
C ASN A 95 -13.35 1.99 14.90
N GLU A 96 -12.93 1.16 15.85
CA GLU A 96 -11.62 1.26 16.50
C GLU A 96 -10.47 1.19 15.50
N LEU A 97 -10.56 0.32 14.49
CA LEU A 97 -9.58 0.25 13.40
C LEU A 97 -9.52 1.55 12.59
N SER A 98 -10.67 2.10 12.21
CA SER A 98 -10.73 3.40 11.52
C SER A 98 -10.09 4.50 12.35
N ASP A 99 -10.36 4.55 13.65
CA ASP A 99 -9.80 5.57 14.54
C ASP A 99 -8.30 5.36 14.79
N CYS A 100 -7.84 4.11 14.83
CA CYS A 100 -6.42 3.78 14.88
C CYS A 100 -5.67 4.30 13.64
N ILE A 101 -6.23 4.12 12.44
CA ILE A 101 -5.65 4.65 11.19
C ILE A 101 -5.54 6.18 11.24
N LYS A 102 -6.59 6.87 11.68
CA LYS A 102 -6.56 8.33 11.85
C LYS A 102 -5.48 8.77 12.84
N ASN A 103 -5.33 8.06 13.96
CA ASN A 103 -4.31 8.35 14.95
C ASN A 103 -2.90 8.12 14.40
N LEU A 104 -2.68 7.08 13.60
CA LEU A 104 -1.40 6.84 12.93
C LEU A 104 -1.07 7.95 11.93
N ASP A 105 -2.04 8.40 11.14
CA ASP A 105 -1.86 9.56 10.25
C ASP A 105 -1.55 10.84 11.04
N PHE A 106 -2.20 11.05 12.19
CA PHE A 106 -1.88 12.18 13.08
C PHE A 106 -0.45 12.10 13.60
N ILE A 107 -0.02 10.94 14.10
CA ILE A 107 1.35 10.74 14.59
C ILE A 107 2.38 10.93 13.48
N ALA A 108 2.12 10.41 12.27
CA ALA A 108 3.01 10.58 11.12
C ALA A 108 3.11 12.05 10.68
N SER A 109 2.00 12.78 10.73
CA SER A 109 1.94 14.21 10.43
C SER A 109 2.76 15.02 11.43
N GLU A 110 2.53 14.83 12.73
CA GLU A 110 3.22 15.58 13.79
C GLU A 110 4.70 15.18 13.93
N GLY A 111 5.02 13.91 13.81
CA GLY A 111 6.36 13.37 14.06
C GLY A 111 7.30 13.41 12.86
N CYS A 112 6.76 13.40 11.64
CA CYS A 112 7.55 13.27 10.40
C CYS A 112 7.18 14.29 9.32
N GLY A 113 6.19 15.16 9.55
CA GLY A 113 5.70 16.11 8.55
C GLY A 113 4.98 15.45 7.38
N VAL A 114 4.55 14.19 7.53
CA VAL A 114 3.90 13.43 6.47
C VAL A 114 2.40 13.45 6.69
N GLU A 115 1.71 14.36 6.01
CA GLU A 115 0.26 14.46 6.10
C GLU A 115 -0.42 13.27 5.42
N SER A 116 -1.36 12.61 6.13
CA SER A 116 -2.30 11.63 5.56
C SER A 116 -1.65 10.44 4.81
N TYR A 117 -0.52 9.92 5.28
CA TYR A 117 0.22 8.83 4.66
C TYR A 117 -0.64 7.59 4.38
N PHE A 118 -1.32 7.07 5.41
CA PHE A 118 -2.12 5.85 5.32
C PHE A 118 -3.42 6.11 4.56
N LYS A 119 -4.07 7.24 4.80
CA LYS A 119 -5.26 7.64 4.04
C LYS A 119 -4.99 7.71 2.53
N ALA A 120 -3.87 8.32 2.11
CA ALA A 120 -3.52 8.43 0.70
C ALA A 120 -3.24 7.06 0.05
N GLU A 121 -2.65 6.12 0.81
CA GLU A 121 -2.44 4.75 0.37
C GLU A 121 -3.78 4.00 0.21
N LEU A 122 -4.65 4.07 1.22
CA LEU A 122 -5.95 3.42 1.21
C LEU A 122 -6.86 3.95 0.09
N MET A 123 -6.87 5.26 -0.15
CA MET A 123 -7.60 5.87 -1.27
C MET A 123 -7.12 5.34 -2.62
N ARG A 124 -5.83 5.10 -2.78
CA ARG A 124 -5.27 4.52 -4.01
C ARG A 124 -5.68 3.07 -4.21
N ARG A 125 -5.64 2.26 -3.15
CA ARG A 125 -6.16 0.89 -3.18
C ARG A 125 -7.65 0.88 -3.51
N LEU A 126 -8.42 1.80 -2.94
CA LEU A 126 -9.84 1.94 -3.24
C LEU A 126 -10.07 2.28 -4.71
N ARG A 127 -9.35 3.27 -5.25
CA ARG A 127 -9.39 3.61 -6.68
C ARG A 127 -9.04 2.41 -7.54
N PHE A 128 -8.01 1.66 -7.20
CA PHE A 128 -7.61 0.44 -7.93
C PHE A 128 -8.74 -0.59 -8.03
N HIS A 129 -9.58 -0.73 -7.00
CA HIS A 129 -10.73 -1.64 -7.03
C HIS A 129 -11.96 -1.07 -7.74
N GLN A 130 -12.16 0.25 -7.70
CA GLN A 130 -13.34 0.92 -8.26
C GLN A 130 -13.20 1.30 -9.73
N ASP A 131 -12.01 1.71 -10.16
CA ASP A 131 -11.71 2.24 -11.50
C ASP A 131 -11.08 1.13 -12.38
N PRO A 132 -11.83 0.53 -13.33
CA PRO A 132 -11.32 -0.59 -14.14
C PRO A 132 -10.17 -0.20 -15.06
N ASP A 133 -10.14 1.03 -15.56
CA ASP A 133 -9.09 1.50 -16.47
C ASP A 133 -7.79 1.72 -15.72
N TYR A 134 -7.86 2.39 -14.56
CA TYR A 134 -6.72 2.53 -13.66
C TYR A 134 -6.20 1.17 -13.19
N ARG A 135 -7.09 0.22 -12.88
CA ARG A 135 -6.70 -1.15 -12.52
C ARG A 135 -5.95 -1.82 -13.67
N LYS A 136 -6.50 -1.76 -14.89
CA LYS A 136 -5.90 -2.37 -16.07
C LYS A 136 -4.52 -1.79 -16.36
N GLU A 137 -4.37 -0.47 -16.28
CA GLU A 137 -3.09 0.23 -16.44
C GLU A 137 -2.06 -0.28 -15.42
N LYS A 138 -2.42 -0.30 -14.12
CA LYS A 138 -1.49 -0.71 -13.07
C LYS A 138 -1.17 -2.21 -13.11
N LEU A 139 -2.14 -3.06 -13.44
CA LEU A 139 -1.90 -4.49 -13.64
C LEU A 139 -1.00 -4.74 -14.85
N HIS A 140 -1.19 -4.00 -15.95
CA HIS A 140 -0.32 -4.11 -17.12
C HIS A 140 1.12 -3.76 -16.75
N LEU A 141 1.34 -2.59 -16.15
CA LEU A 141 2.67 -2.15 -15.72
C LEU A 141 3.30 -3.12 -14.71
N TYR A 142 2.51 -3.65 -13.78
CA TYR A 142 2.98 -4.65 -12.84
C TYR A 142 3.45 -5.93 -13.54
N VAL A 143 2.66 -6.46 -14.47
CA VAL A 143 2.98 -7.72 -15.18
C VAL A 143 4.17 -7.55 -16.13
N THR A 144 4.30 -6.40 -16.79
CA THR A 144 5.35 -6.19 -17.80
C THR A 144 6.67 -5.72 -17.20
N GLU A 145 6.63 -4.84 -16.20
CA GLU A 145 7.85 -4.21 -15.66
C GLU A 145 8.20 -4.71 -14.26
N ILE A 146 7.22 -4.83 -13.37
CA ILE A 146 7.52 -5.04 -11.95
C ILE A 146 7.78 -6.53 -11.64
N PHE A 147 6.80 -7.38 -11.88
CA PHE A 147 6.85 -8.80 -11.56
C PHE A 147 8.06 -9.55 -12.15
N PRO A 148 8.41 -9.40 -13.44
CA PRO A 148 9.53 -10.15 -14.01
C PRO A 148 10.89 -9.70 -13.45
N ARG A 149 11.01 -8.45 -13.03
CA ARG A 149 12.30 -7.83 -12.63
C ARG A 149 12.52 -7.76 -11.13
N VAL A 150 11.49 -7.98 -10.31
CA VAL A 150 11.59 -7.82 -8.85
C VAL A 150 12.72 -8.69 -8.25
N LYS A 151 12.91 -9.91 -8.76
CA LYS A 151 13.95 -10.84 -8.29
C LYS A 151 15.37 -10.43 -8.68
N GLU A 152 15.52 -9.51 -9.62
CA GLU A 152 16.81 -8.96 -10.03
C GLU A 152 17.32 -7.90 -9.02
N TYR A 153 16.44 -7.39 -8.15
CA TYR A 153 16.77 -6.41 -7.12
C TYR A 153 17.30 -7.11 -5.88
N THR A 154 18.54 -7.57 -5.99
CA THR A 154 19.28 -8.09 -4.84
C THR A 154 19.46 -7.01 -3.77
N LYS A 155 19.75 -7.42 -2.54
CA LYS A 155 20.03 -6.51 -1.42
C LYS A 155 21.04 -5.41 -1.76
N ASN A 156 22.11 -5.75 -2.49
CA ASN A 156 23.12 -4.77 -2.89
C ASN A 156 22.54 -3.74 -3.88
N LYS A 157 21.79 -4.20 -4.87
CA LYS A 157 21.14 -3.31 -5.85
C LYS A 157 20.12 -2.38 -5.19
N VAL A 158 19.35 -2.88 -4.22
CA VAL A 158 18.43 -2.07 -3.42
C VAL A 158 19.18 -0.96 -2.66
N ILE A 159 20.31 -1.30 -2.02
CA ILE A 159 21.15 -0.32 -1.31
C ILE A 159 21.69 0.74 -2.28
N GLU A 160 22.23 0.33 -3.42
CA GLU A 160 22.78 1.22 -4.46
C GLU A 160 21.73 2.22 -4.94
N VAL A 161 20.51 1.77 -5.22
CA VAL A 161 19.41 2.64 -5.65
C VAL A 161 19.07 3.67 -4.59
N PHE A 162 18.88 3.26 -3.33
CA PHE A 162 18.53 4.21 -2.27
C PHE A 162 19.69 5.14 -1.90
N GLU A 163 20.94 4.74 -2.08
CA GLU A 163 22.09 5.63 -1.93
C GLU A 163 22.13 6.69 -3.04
N ARG A 164 21.85 6.29 -4.29
CA ARG A 164 21.73 7.23 -5.41
C ARG A 164 20.63 8.26 -5.14
N ASP A 165 19.41 7.81 -4.82
CA ASP A 165 18.26 8.71 -4.60
C ASP A 165 18.54 9.71 -3.47
N ARG A 166 19.16 9.26 -2.37
CA ARG A 166 19.55 10.15 -1.26
C ARG A 166 20.57 11.20 -1.67
N ASN A 167 21.48 10.86 -2.59
CA ASN A 167 22.49 11.79 -3.09
C ASN A 167 21.87 12.80 -4.06
N GLU A 168 20.97 12.37 -4.94
CA GLU A 168 20.21 13.25 -5.84
C GLU A 168 19.35 14.26 -5.05
N ASP A 169 18.59 13.79 -4.05
CA ASP A 169 17.82 14.66 -3.15
C ASP A 169 18.69 15.70 -2.43
N ARG A 170 19.93 15.32 -2.09
CA ARG A 170 20.88 16.21 -1.41
C ARG A 170 21.43 17.26 -2.36
N GLU A 171 21.76 16.90 -3.60
CA GLU A 171 22.22 17.83 -4.62
C GLU A 171 21.13 18.84 -4.99
N ASP A 172 19.89 18.40 -5.17
CA ASP A 172 18.75 19.27 -5.45
C ASP A 172 18.50 20.29 -4.33
N ARG A 173 18.62 19.87 -3.06
CA ARG A 173 18.54 20.78 -1.91
C ARG A 173 19.68 21.79 -1.87
N ILE A 174 20.90 21.40 -2.26
CA ILE A 174 22.04 22.32 -2.34
C ILE A 174 21.78 23.37 -3.43
N VAL A 175 21.29 22.95 -4.60
CA VAL A 175 20.98 23.86 -5.71
C VAL A 175 19.86 24.84 -5.36
N LEU A 176 18.80 24.38 -4.69
CA LEU A 176 17.71 25.24 -4.21
C LEU A 176 18.20 26.28 -3.20
N ASN A 177 18.97 25.86 -2.19
CA ASN A 177 19.55 26.77 -1.20
C ASN A 177 20.54 27.78 -1.82
N PHE A 178 21.22 27.40 -2.91
CA PHE A 178 22.11 28.30 -3.63
C PHE A 178 21.35 29.34 -4.46
N ARG A 179 20.17 29.00 -5.00
CA ARG A 179 19.29 29.94 -5.71
C ARG A 179 18.64 30.95 -4.76
N ASP A 180 18.22 30.50 -3.59
CA ASP A 180 17.57 31.36 -2.60
C ASP A 180 18.55 32.33 -1.92
N SER A 181 19.85 32.04 -1.93
CA SER A 181 20.89 32.95 -1.42
C SER A 181 21.36 33.98 -2.44
N LEU A 182 20.89 33.90 -3.69
CA LEU A 182 21.20 34.84 -4.79
C LEU A 182 20.07 35.84 -5.08
N ASN A 183 18.93 35.73 -4.39
CA ASN A 183 17.79 36.66 -4.45
C ASN A 183 17.65 37.44 -3.15
#